data_AF-W4VG86-F1
#
_entry.id   AF-W4VG86-F1
#
_cell.length_a   1.000
_cell.length_b   1.000
_cell.length_c   1.000
_cell.angle_alpha   90.00
_cell.angle_beta   90.00
_cell.angle_gamma   90.00
#
_symmetry.space_group_name_H-M   'P 1'
#
loop_
_entity.id
_entity.type
_entity.pdbx_description
1 polymer ?
#
loop_
_entity_poly.entity_id
_entity_poly.type
_entity_poly.pdbx_seq_one_letter_code
_entity_poly.pdbx_strand_id
1 'polypeptide(L)'
;MKFLKYLSVITTITMTFVLVGGALVTKTESGMGCGANWPFCYGDWSLEMFIELSHRLISGAAGFLVLLLSFLAWKHIGHIRETKFLALISAFFLIAQGLIGAAAVLWAQSDFVLALHFGISLISFAAVLLLTLLIFEVDQKFDASSLYIRPAYRKQFLLLTIYIMFVVYTGALVRHIDSILACQSWPFCNNDQLQL
;
A
#
# COMPACT_ATOMS: atom_id res chain seq x y z
N MET A 1 -11.83 21.39 -10.80
CA MET A 1 -10.95 21.33 -9.61
C MET A 1 -11.64 20.76 -8.37
N LYS A 2 -12.78 21.29 -7.88
CA LYS A 2 -13.48 20.74 -6.69
C LYS A 2 -13.75 19.23 -6.75
N PHE A 3 -14.32 18.74 -7.86
CA PHE A 3 -14.58 17.30 -8.05
C PHE A 3 -13.29 16.45 -7.92
N LEU A 4 -12.20 16.89 -8.56
CA LEU A 4 -10.92 16.17 -8.52
C LEU A 4 -10.33 16.13 -7.10
N LYS A 5 -10.49 17.21 -6.31
CA LYS A 5 -10.12 17.25 -4.89
C LYS A 5 -10.91 16.22 -4.08
N TYR A 6 -12.23 16.21 -4.19
CA TYR A 6 -13.07 15.21 -3.50
C TYR A 6 -12.71 13.78 -3.91
N LEU A 7 -12.56 13.52 -5.22
CA LEU A 7 -12.13 12.22 -5.72
C LEU A 7 -10.79 11.79 -5.14
N SER A 8 -9.82 12.70 -5.09
CA SER A 8 -8.47 12.41 -4.55
C SER A 8 -8.51 12.04 -3.05
N VAL A 9 -9.31 12.75 -2.25
CA VAL A 9 -9.49 12.46 -0.82
C VAL A 9 -10.18 11.11 -0.64
N ILE A 10 -11.28 10.86 -1.34
CA ILE A 10 -12.01 9.58 -1.28
C ILE A 10 -11.06 8.43 -1.67
N THR A 11 -10.34 8.57 -2.77
CA THR A 11 -9.39 7.55 -3.25
C THR A 11 -8.29 7.28 -2.22
N THR A 12 -7.75 8.33 -1.59
CA THR A 12 -6.72 8.19 -0.55
C THR A 12 -7.27 7.44 0.67
N ILE A 13 -8.47 7.80 1.13
CA ILE A 13 -9.16 7.12 2.23
C ILE A 13 -9.43 5.65 1.89
N THR A 14 -9.92 5.36 0.69
CA THR A 14 -10.15 3.98 0.24
C THR A 14 -8.84 3.18 0.22
N MET A 15 -7.74 3.76 -0.27
CA MET A 15 -6.42 3.11 -0.23
C MET A 15 -5.92 2.86 1.18
N THR A 16 -6.24 3.73 2.15
CA THR A 16 -5.98 3.46 3.57
C THR A 16 -6.74 2.21 4.05
N PHE A 17 -8.01 2.08 3.68
CA PHE A 17 -8.80 0.88 4.01
C PHE A 17 -8.27 -0.38 3.32
N VAL A 18 -7.75 -0.29 2.09
CA VAL A 18 -7.05 -1.42 1.45
C VAL A 18 -5.84 -1.84 2.29
N LEU A 19 -5.00 -0.89 2.70
CA LEU A 19 -3.78 -1.18 3.45
C LEU A 19 -4.07 -1.81 4.83
N VAL A 20 -5.01 -1.23 5.58
CA VAL A 20 -5.44 -1.75 6.89
C VAL A 20 -6.22 -3.06 6.75
N GLY A 21 -7.08 -3.16 5.74
CA GLY A 21 -7.85 -4.38 5.46
C GLY A 21 -6.98 -5.57 5.11
N GLY A 22 -5.91 -5.36 4.33
CA GLY A 22 -4.95 -6.43 4.02
C GLY A 22 -4.19 -6.92 5.27
N ALA A 23 -3.82 -5.99 6.16
CA ALA A 23 -3.24 -6.33 7.45
C ALA A 23 -4.23 -7.11 8.35
N LEU A 24 -5.52 -6.75 8.31
CA LEU A 24 -6.58 -7.47 9.04
C LEU A 24 -6.72 -8.89 8.51
N VAL A 25 -6.90 -9.09 7.20
CA VAL A 25 -6.98 -10.42 6.55
C VAL A 25 -5.80 -11.30 6.94
N THR A 26 -4.59 -10.74 6.93
CA THR A 26 -3.36 -11.47 7.30
C THR A 26 -3.33 -11.81 8.79
N LYS A 27 -3.81 -10.91 9.66
CA LYS A 27 -3.81 -11.11 11.11
C LYS A 27 -4.88 -12.09 11.59
N THR A 28 -6.02 -12.14 10.92
CA THR A 28 -7.14 -13.03 11.24
C THR A 28 -7.08 -14.35 10.46
N GLU A 29 -6.00 -14.60 9.73
CA GLU A 29 -5.79 -15.81 8.91
C GLU A 29 -6.94 -16.05 7.90
N SER A 30 -7.61 -14.97 7.51
CA SER A 30 -8.80 -15.03 6.65
C SER A 30 -8.48 -15.02 5.17
N GLY A 31 -7.20 -15.15 4.78
CA GLY A 31 -6.76 -15.06 3.38
C GLY A 31 -7.28 -16.15 2.45
N MET A 32 -7.91 -17.20 3.01
CA MET A 32 -8.55 -18.30 2.28
C MET A 32 -10.04 -18.46 2.66
N GLY A 33 -10.67 -17.45 3.26
CA GLY A 33 -12.08 -17.45 3.62
C GLY A 33 -13.04 -17.61 2.43
N CYS A 34 -12.61 -17.21 1.23
CA CYS A 34 -13.32 -17.41 -0.04
C CYS A 34 -12.88 -18.69 -0.79
N GLY A 35 -11.93 -19.45 -0.23
CA GLY A 35 -11.24 -20.55 -0.93
C GLY A 35 -10.48 -20.08 -2.16
N ALA A 36 -10.12 -21.01 -3.04
CA ALA A 36 -9.41 -20.73 -4.31
C ALA A 36 -10.32 -20.10 -5.40
N ASN A 37 -11.30 -19.29 -4.99
CA ASN A 37 -12.22 -18.61 -5.88
C ASN A 37 -11.85 -17.14 -6.00
N TRP A 38 -11.78 -16.64 -7.23
CA TRP A 38 -11.57 -15.23 -7.54
C TRP A 38 -12.19 -14.94 -8.91
N PRO A 39 -12.93 -13.82 -9.10
CA PRO A 39 -13.13 -12.70 -8.18
C PRO A 39 -14.28 -12.92 -7.17
N PHE A 40 -15.13 -13.90 -7.41
CA PHE A 40 -16.30 -14.19 -6.58
C PHE A 40 -15.98 -15.14 -5.44
N CYS A 41 -16.78 -15.09 -4.37
CA CYS A 41 -16.72 -16.01 -3.23
C CYS A 41 -18.03 -16.80 -3.15
N TYR A 42 -17.94 -18.09 -2.83
CA TYR A 42 -19.07 -19.01 -2.76
C TYR A 42 -18.98 -19.86 -1.49
N GLY A 43 -20.13 -20.34 -1.00
CA GLY A 43 -20.21 -21.20 0.18
C GLY A 43 -20.97 -20.56 1.34
N ASP A 44 -20.85 -21.18 2.50
CA ASP A 44 -21.52 -20.74 3.72
C ASP A 44 -20.86 -19.48 4.30
N TRP A 45 -21.69 -18.61 4.87
CA TRP A 45 -21.22 -17.35 5.44
C TRP A 45 -20.41 -17.59 6.72
N SER A 46 -19.12 -17.25 6.67
CA SER A 46 -18.22 -17.27 7.83
C SER A 46 -17.61 -15.89 8.10
N LEU A 47 -17.01 -15.71 9.28
CA LEU A 47 -16.29 -14.48 9.59
C LEU A 47 -15.06 -14.30 8.70
N GLU A 48 -14.33 -15.38 8.37
CA GLU A 48 -13.19 -15.30 7.46
C GLU A 48 -13.63 -14.87 6.06
N MET A 49 -14.71 -15.46 5.53
CA MET A 49 -15.28 -15.08 4.25
C MET A 49 -15.68 -13.60 4.23
N PHE A 50 -16.33 -13.12 5.29
CA PHE A 50 -16.72 -11.71 5.41
C PHE A 50 -15.52 -10.77 5.37
N ILE A 51 -14.46 -11.08 6.12
CA ILE A 51 -13.24 -10.26 6.18
C ILE A 51 -12.54 -10.23 4.80
N GLU A 52 -12.35 -11.39 4.18
CA GLU A 52 -11.70 -11.49 2.87
C GLU A 52 -12.51 -10.81 1.77
N LEU A 53 -13.81 -11.08 1.70
CA LEU A 53 -14.71 -10.48 0.73
C LEU A 53 -14.76 -8.96 0.88
N SER A 54 -14.83 -8.45 2.12
CA SER A 54 -14.82 -7.00 2.38
C SER A 54 -13.53 -6.36 1.87
N HIS A 55 -12.37 -6.98 2.12
CA HIS A 55 -11.10 -6.49 1.59
C HIS A 55 -11.06 -6.51 0.05
N ARG A 56 -11.56 -7.58 -0.59
CA ARG A 56 -11.65 -7.69 -2.06
C ARG A 56 -12.55 -6.60 -2.67
N LEU A 57 -13.71 -6.36 -2.07
CA LEU A 57 -14.66 -5.34 -2.54
C LEU A 57 -14.07 -3.93 -2.45
N ILE A 58 -13.46 -3.59 -1.31
CA ILE A 58 -12.80 -2.30 -1.11
C ILE A 58 -11.62 -2.16 -2.08
N SER A 59 -10.85 -3.22 -2.31
CA SER A 59 -9.72 -3.21 -3.26
C SER A 59 -10.18 -3.05 -4.71
N GLY A 60 -11.30 -3.67 -5.09
CA GLY A 60 -11.91 -3.46 -6.41
C GLY A 60 -12.38 -2.01 -6.61
N ALA A 61 -13.03 -1.43 -5.61
CA ALA A 61 -13.43 -0.03 -5.62
C ALA A 61 -12.20 0.91 -5.68
N ALA A 62 -11.15 0.63 -4.90
CA ALA A 62 -9.88 1.36 -4.95
C ALA A 62 -9.25 1.27 -6.35
N GLY A 63 -9.28 0.08 -6.96
CA GLY A 63 -8.91 -0.19 -8.34
C GLY A 63 -9.48 0.85 -9.31
N PHE A 64 -10.81 0.94 -9.32
CA PHE A 64 -11.52 1.89 -10.16
C PHE A 64 -11.20 3.36 -9.82
N LEU A 65 -11.23 3.72 -8.54
CA LEU A 65 -11.01 5.10 -8.08
C LEU A 65 -9.61 5.61 -8.40
N VAL A 66 -8.56 4.81 -8.18
CA VAL A 66 -7.17 5.18 -8.47
C VAL A 66 -6.95 5.33 -9.97
N LEU A 67 -7.48 4.43 -10.80
CA LEU A 67 -7.36 4.55 -12.25
C LEU A 67 -8.08 5.80 -12.78
N LEU A 68 -9.29 6.08 -12.28
CA LEU A 68 -10.03 7.29 -12.62
C LEU A 68 -9.29 8.55 -12.17
N LEU A 69 -8.80 8.58 -10.92
CA LEU A 69 -8.03 9.69 -10.38
C LEU A 69 -6.76 9.93 -11.21
N SER A 70 -6.01 8.87 -11.50
CA SER A 70 -4.76 8.94 -12.27
C SER A 70 -5.00 9.50 -13.67
N PHE A 71 -6.05 9.02 -14.35
CA PHE A 71 -6.44 9.51 -15.67
C PHE A 71 -6.88 10.98 -15.64
N LEU A 72 -7.77 11.37 -14.71
CA LEU A 72 -8.25 12.75 -14.61
C LEU A 72 -7.17 13.73 -14.17
N ALA A 73 -6.30 13.34 -13.23
CA ALA A 73 -5.16 14.13 -12.81
C ALA A 73 -4.18 14.33 -13.96
N TRP A 74 -3.88 13.29 -14.74
CA TRP A 74 -3.06 13.42 -15.95
C TRP A 74 -3.70 14.39 -16.95
N LYS A 75 -5.01 14.26 -17.21
CA LYS A 75 -5.71 15.11 -18.19
C LYS A 75 -5.76 16.58 -17.76
N HIS A 76 -6.02 16.86 -16.49
CA HIS A 76 -6.23 18.23 -16.01
C HIS A 76 -4.97 18.91 -15.47
N ILE A 77 -4.04 18.16 -14.88
CA ILE A 77 -2.85 18.69 -14.18
C ILE A 77 -1.56 18.06 -14.75
N GLY A 78 -1.62 17.38 -15.89
CA GLY A 78 -0.45 16.77 -16.54
C GLY A 78 0.56 17.74 -17.13
N HIS A 79 0.30 19.05 -17.07
CA HIS A 79 1.32 20.07 -17.35
C HIS A 79 2.42 20.08 -16.26
N ILE A 80 2.12 19.60 -15.06
CA ILE A 80 3.09 19.37 -13.98
C ILE A 80 3.69 17.97 -14.16
N ARG A 81 5.03 17.88 -14.19
CA ARG A 81 5.77 16.64 -14.45
C ARG A 81 5.51 15.58 -13.37
N GLU A 82 5.47 16.01 -12.12
CA GLU A 82 5.27 15.19 -10.94
C GLU A 82 3.90 14.50 -10.98
N THR A 83 2.86 15.17 -11.50
CA THR A 83 1.52 14.58 -11.68
C THR A 83 1.58 13.32 -12.54
N LYS A 84 2.28 13.38 -13.68
CA LYS A 84 2.39 12.22 -14.59
C LYS A 84 3.14 11.07 -13.94
N PHE A 85 4.22 11.38 -13.23
CA PHE A 85 5.00 10.38 -12.51
C PHE A 85 4.15 9.71 -11.42
N LEU A 86 3.49 10.49 -10.56
CA LEU A 86 2.67 9.98 -9.46
C LEU A 86 1.47 9.18 -9.97
N ALA A 87 0.78 9.66 -11.01
CA ALA A 87 -0.34 8.96 -11.64
C ALA A 87 0.07 7.61 -12.27
N LEU A 88 1.26 7.54 -12.88
CA LEU A 88 1.79 6.31 -13.44
C LEU A 88 2.18 5.33 -12.33
N ILE A 89 2.89 5.79 -11.29
CA ILE A 89 3.30 4.95 -10.16
C ILE A 89 2.07 4.43 -9.41
N SER A 90 1.06 5.26 -9.14
CA SER A 90 -0.16 4.83 -8.48
C SER A 90 -0.89 3.74 -9.27
N ALA A 91 -1.05 3.91 -10.58
CA ALA A 91 -1.71 2.93 -11.44
C ALA A 91 -0.90 1.63 -11.57
N PHE A 92 0.41 1.73 -11.78
CA PHE A 92 1.28 0.55 -11.93
C PHE A 92 1.31 -0.31 -10.66
N PHE A 93 1.59 0.29 -9.50
CA PHE A 93 1.67 -0.46 -8.24
C PHE A 93 0.29 -0.98 -7.80
N LEU A 94 -0.81 -0.30 -8.14
CA LEU A 94 -2.18 -0.80 -7.95
C LEU A 94 -2.45 -2.08 -8.74
N ILE A 95 -2.09 -2.10 -10.03
CA ILE A 95 -2.28 -3.28 -10.87
C ILE A 95 -1.38 -4.41 -10.35
N ALA A 96 -0.12 -4.12 -10.04
CA ALA A 96 0.82 -5.11 -9.50
C ALA A 96 0.30 -5.74 -8.19
N GLN A 97 -0.17 -4.94 -7.22
CA GLN A 97 -0.72 -5.48 -5.97
C GLN A 97 -2.00 -6.29 -6.20
N GLY A 98 -2.88 -5.86 -7.11
CA GLY A 98 -4.09 -6.61 -7.44
C GLY A 98 -3.78 -7.99 -8.04
N LEU A 99 -2.77 -8.06 -8.91
CA LEU A 99 -2.30 -9.32 -9.49
C LEU A 99 -1.65 -10.23 -8.45
N ILE A 100 -0.81 -9.70 -7.56
CA ILE A 100 -0.19 -10.48 -6.48
C ILE A 100 -1.26 -10.98 -5.50
N GLY A 101 -2.24 -10.14 -5.14
CA GLY A 101 -3.36 -10.53 -4.30
C GLY A 101 -4.23 -11.63 -4.90
N ALA A 102 -4.53 -11.56 -6.21
CA ALA A 102 -5.22 -12.64 -6.92
C ALA A 102 -4.37 -13.93 -6.97
N ALA A 103 -3.07 -13.79 -7.26
CA ALA A 103 -2.12 -14.90 -7.31
C ALA A 103 -1.95 -15.61 -5.95
N ALA A 104 -2.08 -14.88 -4.83
CA ALA A 104 -1.99 -15.42 -3.48
C ALA A 104 -3.14 -16.39 -3.14
N VAL A 105 -4.29 -16.26 -3.79
CA VAL A 105 -5.45 -17.13 -3.57
C VAL A 105 -5.52 -18.27 -4.60
N LEU A 106 -5.08 -18.02 -5.83
CA LEU A 106 -5.12 -19.01 -6.91
C LEU A 106 -3.95 -19.99 -6.86
N TRP A 107 -2.79 -19.57 -6.31
CA TRP A 107 -1.56 -20.36 -6.29
C TRP A 107 -0.85 -20.25 -4.95
N ALA A 108 -0.08 -21.29 -4.60
CA ALA A 108 0.85 -21.21 -3.50
C ALA A 108 1.92 -20.14 -3.77
N GLN A 109 2.04 -19.18 -2.86
CA GLN A 109 3.04 -18.12 -2.91
C GLN A 109 4.03 -18.27 -1.76
N SER A 110 5.28 -17.86 -1.98
CA SER A 110 6.26 -17.80 -0.90
C SER A 110 5.99 -16.63 0.04
N ASP A 111 6.33 -16.79 1.32
CA ASP A 111 6.24 -15.74 2.35
C ASP A 111 7.00 -14.47 1.96
N PHE A 112 8.09 -14.61 1.19
CA PHE A 112 8.86 -13.50 0.65
C PHE A 112 8.06 -12.66 -0.35
N VAL A 113 7.25 -13.29 -1.21
CA VAL A 113 6.38 -12.59 -2.18
C VAL A 113 5.23 -11.90 -1.46
N LEU A 114 4.64 -12.56 -0.46
CA LEU A 114 3.57 -11.97 0.36
C LEU A 114 4.09 -10.78 1.18
N ALA A 115 5.32 -10.85 1.71
CA ALA A 115 5.96 -9.71 2.36
C ALA A 115 6.23 -8.54 1.40
N LEU A 116 6.63 -8.83 0.15
CA LEU A 116 6.81 -7.79 -0.89
C LEU A 116 5.48 -7.09 -1.21
N HIS A 117 4.37 -7.82 -1.21
CA HIS A 117 3.04 -7.28 -1.48
C HIS A 117 2.72 -6.08 -0.59
N PHE A 118 3.02 -6.15 0.71
CA PHE A 118 2.79 -5.04 1.65
C PHE A 118 3.57 -3.78 1.28
N GLY A 119 4.85 -3.91 0.88
CA GLY A 119 5.67 -2.79 0.43
C GLY A 119 5.17 -2.17 -0.88
N ILE A 120 4.72 -3.00 -1.82
CA ILE A 120 4.13 -2.56 -3.10
C ILE A 120 2.83 -1.77 -2.84
N SER A 121 1.96 -2.26 -1.94
CA SER A 121 0.74 -1.56 -1.53
C SER A 121 1.04 -0.21 -0.87
N LEU A 122 2.08 -0.14 -0.03
CA LEU A 122 2.50 1.12 0.60
C LEU A 122 2.99 2.15 -0.43
N ILE A 123 3.76 1.73 -1.44
CA ILE A 123 4.17 2.61 -2.54
C ILE A 123 2.95 3.13 -3.31
N SER A 124 1.99 2.25 -3.62
CA SER A 124 0.75 2.64 -4.30
C SER A 124 -0.04 3.68 -3.48
N PHE A 125 -0.20 3.45 -2.18
CA PHE A 125 -0.85 4.39 -1.27
C PHE A 125 -0.12 5.73 -1.21
N ALA A 126 1.21 5.71 -1.01
CA ALA A 126 2.01 6.93 -0.92
C ALA A 126 1.95 7.76 -2.21
N ALA A 127 1.95 7.11 -3.38
CA ALA A 127 1.80 7.80 -4.66
C ALA A 127 0.44 8.51 -4.78
N VAL A 128 -0.66 7.84 -4.37
CA VAL A 128 -2.00 8.44 -4.34
C VAL A 128 -2.07 9.59 -3.33
N LEU A 129 -1.51 9.43 -2.15
CA LEU A 129 -1.46 10.48 -1.12
C LEU A 129 -0.71 11.71 -1.62
N LEU A 130 0.48 11.53 -2.20
CA LEU A 130 1.27 12.63 -2.77
C LEU A 130 0.56 13.29 -3.95
N LEU A 131 -0.13 12.51 -4.78
CA LEU A 131 -0.95 13.05 -5.88
C LEU A 131 -2.09 13.90 -5.34
N THR A 132 -2.76 13.45 -4.27
CA THR A 132 -3.80 14.20 -3.56
C THR A 132 -3.24 15.53 -3.04
N LEU A 133 -2.10 15.52 -2.35
CA LEU A 133 -1.46 16.76 -1.87
C LEU A 133 -1.15 17.72 -3.02
N LEU A 134 -0.61 17.21 -4.14
CA LEU A 134 -0.32 18.01 -5.33
C LEU A 134 -1.59 18.63 -5.94
N ILE A 135 -2.70 17.86 -6.01
CA ILE A 135 -4.00 18.36 -6.49
C ILE A 135 -4.53 19.51 -5.62
N PHE A 136 -4.25 19.51 -4.32
CA PHE A 136 -4.61 20.62 -3.44
C PHE A 136 -3.73 21.85 -3.63
N GLU A 137 -2.44 21.63 -3.84
CA GLU A 137 -1.43 22.69 -3.96
C GLU A 137 -1.48 23.42 -5.29
N VAL A 138 -1.92 22.77 -6.38
CA VAL A 138 -1.95 23.40 -7.71
C VAL A 138 -2.79 24.67 -7.77
N ASP A 139 -3.86 24.75 -6.97
CA ASP A 139 -4.72 25.95 -6.89
C ASP A 139 -4.06 27.09 -6.09
N GLN A 140 -3.02 26.83 -5.29
CA GLN A 140 -2.36 27.81 -4.40
C GLN A 140 -1.07 28.42 -4.97
N LYS A 141 -0.83 28.28 -6.29
CA LYS A 141 0.44 28.57 -6.98
C LYS A 141 1.56 27.62 -6.55
N PHE A 142 1.44 26.36 -6.94
CA PHE A 142 2.53 25.39 -6.84
C PHE A 142 3.82 25.93 -7.46
N ASP A 143 4.82 26.25 -6.63
CA ASP A 143 6.17 26.67 -7.07
C ASP A 143 7.23 25.72 -6.50
N ALA A 144 7.36 24.55 -7.14
CA ALA A 144 8.43 23.61 -6.84
C ALA A 144 9.84 24.16 -7.15
N SER A 145 9.95 25.21 -7.96
CA SER A 145 11.24 25.80 -8.36
C SER A 145 11.82 26.75 -7.30
N SER A 146 10.98 27.25 -6.39
CA SER A 146 11.41 28.09 -5.27
C SER A 146 12.20 27.33 -4.19
N LEU A 147 12.04 26.00 -4.09
CA LEU A 147 12.65 25.19 -3.05
C LEU A 147 14.02 24.63 -3.47
N TYR A 148 15.10 25.25 -2.99
CA TYR A 148 16.45 24.71 -3.16
C TYR A 148 16.80 23.70 -2.06
N ILE A 149 16.78 22.41 -2.39
CA ILE A 149 17.25 21.34 -1.50
C ILE A 149 18.73 21.04 -1.81
N ARG A 150 19.61 21.17 -0.81
CA ARG A 150 21.03 20.82 -0.98
C ARG A 150 21.19 19.35 -1.38
N PRO A 151 22.13 19.00 -2.28
CA PRO A 151 22.32 17.61 -2.75
C PRO A 151 22.53 16.59 -1.64
N ALA A 152 23.19 16.96 -0.55
CA ALA A 152 23.41 16.11 0.61
C ALA A 152 22.08 15.67 1.28
N TYR A 153 21.16 16.62 1.50
CA TYR A 153 19.84 16.31 2.06
C TYR A 153 19.02 15.45 1.10
N ARG A 154 19.09 15.71 -0.21
CA ARG A 154 18.40 14.87 -1.21
C ARG A 154 18.86 13.42 -1.16
N LYS A 155 20.18 13.19 -1.00
CA LYS A 155 20.74 11.83 -0.81
C LYS A 155 20.26 11.20 0.50
N GLN A 156 20.23 11.96 1.59
CA GLN A 156 19.74 11.48 2.89
C GLN A 156 18.26 11.08 2.84
N PHE A 157 17.41 11.90 2.22
CA PHE A 157 15.99 11.56 2.03
C PHE A 157 15.82 10.27 1.22
N LEU A 158 16.54 10.13 0.11
CA LEU A 158 16.47 8.92 -0.71
C LEU A 158 16.93 7.67 0.07
N LEU A 159 18.07 7.76 0.76
CA LEU A 159 18.58 6.65 1.57
C LEU A 159 17.64 6.29 2.71
N LEU A 160 17.03 7.28 3.36
CA LEU A 160 16.03 7.06 4.41
C LEU A 160 14.78 6.40 3.86
N THR A 161 14.27 6.82 2.70
CA THR A 161 13.13 6.16 2.04
C THR A 161 13.45 4.69 1.72
N ILE A 162 14.63 4.41 1.16
CA ILE A 162 15.06 3.03 0.87
C ILE A 162 15.16 2.21 2.16
N TYR A 163 15.74 2.79 3.21
CA TYR A 163 15.86 2.14 4.52
C TYR A 163 14.49 1.83 5.13
N ILE A 164 13.53 2.77 5.07
CA ILE A 164 12.16 2.54 5.53
C ILE A 164 11.50 1.41 4.75
N MET A 165 11.67 1.36 3.42
CA MET A 165 11.12 0.25 2.62
C MET A 165 11.73 -1.10 3.00
N PHE A 166 13.04 -1.13 3.33
CA PHE A 166 13.69 -2.33 3.84
C PHE A 166 13.11 -2.74 5.21
N VAL A 167 12.96 -1.80 6.14
CA VAL A 167 12.35 -2.06 7.46
C VAL A 167 10.92 -2.58 7.31
N VAL A 168 10.11 -1.95 6.46
CA VAL A 168 8.74 -2.39 6.15
C VAL A 168 8.72 -3.82 5.62
N TYR A 169 9.62 -4.15 4.69
CA TYR A 169 9.75 -5.50 4.15
C TYR A 169 10.13 -6.52 5.22
N THR A 170 11.16 -6.24 6.03
CA THR A 170 11.58 -7.15 7.11
C THR A 170 10.48 -7.34 8.16
N GLY A 171 9.75 -6.28 8.51
CA GLY A 171 8.61 -6.37 9.43
C GLY A 171 7.45 -7.20 8.87
N ALA A 172 7.13 -7.04 7.58
CA ALA A 172 6.14 -7.88 6.91
C ALA A 172 6.59 -9.34 6.84
N LEU A 173 7.87 -9.59 6.57
CA LEU A 173 8.44 -10.93 6.54
C LEU A 173 8.29 -11.64 7.89
N VAL A 174 8.61 -10.97 9.02
CA VAL A 174 8.42 -11.53 10.37
C VAL A 174 7.00 -12.05 10.61
N ARG A 175 5.98 -11.37 10.04
CA ARG A 175 4.59 -11.84 10.10
C ARG A 175 4.38 -13.10 9.26
N HIS A 176 4.88 -13.13 8.03
CA HIS A 176 4.62 -14.23 7.09
C HIS A 176 5.41 -15.51 7.41
N ILE A 177 6.56 -15.41 8.07
CA ILE A 177 7.33 -16.58 8.53
C ILE A 177 7.03 -16.96 10.00
N ASP A 178 5.88 -16.55 10.53
CA ASP A 178 5.39 -16.85 11.89
C ASP A 178 6.38 -16.55 13.04
N SER A 179 7.25 -15.55 12.85
CA SER A 179 8.35 -15.23 13.77
C SER A 179 8.03 -14.10 14.77
N ILE A 180 6.76 -13.71 14.92
CA ILE A 180 6.35 -12.56 15.76
C ILE A 180 6.70 -12.77 17.24
N LEU A 181 6.56 -14.00 17.74
CA LEU A 181 6.79 -14.34 19.15
C LEU A 181 8.04 -15.21 19.35
N ALA A 182 8.91 -15.28 18.35
CA ALA A 182 10.16 -16.04 18.44
C ALA A 182 11.08 -15.52 19.55
N CYS A 183 11.04 -14.22 19.82
CA CYS A 183 11.75 -13.57 20.93
C CYS A 183 10.73 -12.98 21.91
N GLN A 184 10.72 -13.49 23.14
CA GLN A 184 9.78 -13.05 24.18
C GLN A 184 10.30 -11.82 24.97
N SER A 185 11.55 -11.41 24.73
CA SER A 185 12.17 -10.29 25.42
C SER A 185 12.67 -9.20 24.45
N TRP A 186 12.99 -8.02 25.00
CA TRP A 186 13.48 -6.85 24.27
C TRP A 186 14.60 -6.18 25.10
N PRO A 187 15.69 -5.67 24.47
CA PRO A 187 15.97 -5.65 23.03
C PRO A 187 16.62 -6.95 22.52
N PHE A 188 17.01 -7.85 23.42
CA PHE A 188 17.60 -9.15 23.10
C PHE A 188 16.55 -10.26 23.16
N CYS A 189 16.83 -11.40 22.51
CA CYS A 189 15.89 -12.51 22.41
C CYS A 189 15.79 -13.34 23.70
N ASN A 190 16.93 -13.49 24.40
CA ASN A 190 17.05 -14.17 25.68
C ASN A 190 17.70 -13.22 26.71
N ASN A 191 16.99 -12.91 27.79
CA ASN A 191 17.52 -12.09 28.89
C ASN A 191 18.39 -12.89 29.88
N ASP A 192 18.53 -14.21 29.72
CA ASP A 192 19.35 -15.05 30.60
C ASP A 192 20.85 -14.74 30.52
N GLN A 193 21.31 -14.07 29.46
CA GLN A 193 22.71 -13.68 29.27
C GLN A 193 23.08 -12.33 29.90
N LEU A 194 22.13 -11.62 30.51
CA LEU A 194 22.34 -10.31 31.16
C LEU A 194 22.40 -10.38 32.69
N GLN A 195 22.47 -11.58 33.27
CA GLN A 195 22.84 -11.75 34.68
C GLN A 195 24.35 -11.52 34.84
N LEU A 196 24.73 -10.24 34.91
CA LEU A 196 26.01 -9.80 35.48
C LEU A 196 25.90 -9.72 37.01
#